data_AF-A0A4Y7Q5D5-F1
#
_entry.id   AF-A0A4Y7Q5D5-F1
#
_cell.length_a   1.000
_cell.length_b   1.000
_cell.length_c   1.000
_cell.angle_alpha   90.00
_cell.angle_beta   90.00
_cell.angle_gamma   90.00
#
_symmetry.space_group_name_H-M   'P 1'
#
loop_
_entity.id
_entity.type
_entity.pdbx_description
1 polymer ?
#
loop_
_entity_poly.entity_id
_entity_poly.type
_entity_poly.pdbx_seq_one_letter_code
_entity_poly.pdbx_strand_id
1 'polypeptide(L)'
;MAAPEKGEIESQNGKAACRLAFGFTGSQAMTSPNGPADLAQIEAEICKVEEYLANLKSQRNTFSSIYKLPPEVIAHILRRVRTNRLSLWLSVTHVCRHWRQVALDCSSLWTTVNLSEQEAKAFLERSRSALLTVRARRSGQADNKNVISLLCDNLSRIRELRLDAGRYSWHSESFDINTVFSVPAPFMEKIFIRNRWNATPPAFTFGGNYPMLKTLVVSQQRLTWHSQSIRGLTKFVLQDIHSANQPTLSELVSILDECQGLEILSR
;
A
#
# COMPACT_ATOMS: atom_id res chain seq x y z
N MET A 1 -19.62 -11.23 52.50
CA MET A 1 -19.65 -12.38 51.56
C MET A 1 -20.16 -11.84 50.23
N ALA A 2 -19.28 -11.35 49.38
CA ALA A 2 -18.53 -12.10 48.36
C ALA A 2 -19.24 -11.95 46.99
N ALA A 3 -18.50 -11.41 46.02
CA ALA A 3 -18.86 -11.26 44.61
C ALA A 3 -19.01 -12.65 43.93
N PRO A 4 -19.40 -12.74 42.63
CA PRO A 4 -18.51 -12.31 41.55
C PRO A 4 -19.17 -11.61 40.34
N GLU A 5 -18.32 -10.83 39.67
CA GLU A 5 -18.47 -10.20 38.36
C GLU A 5 -18.57 -11.22 37.21
N LYS A 6 -19.35 -10.86 36.17
CA LYS A 6 -19.24 -11.34 34.79
C LYS A 6 -18.71 -10.14 34.00
N GLY A 7 -17.61 -10.17 33.25
CA GLY A 7 -17.13 -11.22 32.36
C GLY A 7 -17.16 -10.68 30.93
N GLU A 8 -16.37 -9.64 30.65
CA GLU A 8 -16.13 -9.09 29.32
C GLU A 8 -15.31 -10.07 28.47
N ILE A 9 -15.79 -10.33 27.25
CA ILE A 9 -15.12 -11.12 26.24
C ILE A 9 -14.42 -10.11 25.30
N GLU A 10 -13.12 -9.92 25.47
CA GLU A 10 -12.27 -9.33 24.42
C GLU A 10 -11.21 -10.33 23.95
N SER A 11 -11.39 -10.68 22.68
CA SER A 11 -10.54 -11.53 21.85
C SER A 11 -9.24 -10.80 21.48
N GLN A 12 -8.14 -11.32 22.03
CA GLN A 12 -6.81 -11.47 21.42
C GLN A 12 -6.55 -10.75 20.09
N ASN A 13 -5.61 -9.79 20.11
CA ASN A 13 -4.76 -9.48 18.97
C ASN A 13 -3.31 -9.32 19.45
N GLY A 14 -2.46 -10.24 18.98
CA GLY A 14 -1.08 -10.42 19.41
C GLY A 14 -0.15 -9.31 18.94
N LYS A 15 0.40 -8.58 19.90
CA LYS A 15 1.75 -8.03 19.80
C LYS A 15 2.70 -9.05 20.43
N ALA A 16 3.63 -9.56 19.63
CA ALA A 16 4.75 -10.36 20.10
C ALA A 16 5.70 -9.47 20.91
N ALA A 17 5.37 -9.25 22.18
CA ALA A 17 6.34 -8.82 23.17
C ALA A 17 7.09 -10.08 23.62
N CYS A 18 8.38 -10.16 23.32
CA CYS A 18 9.29 -11.11 23.94
C CYS A 18 9.29 -10.89 25.46
N ARG A 19 8.41 -11.59 26.18
CA ARG A 19 8.54 -11.84 27.61
C ARG A 19 9.07 -13.25 27.77
N LEU A 20 10.40 -13.38 27.83
CA LEU A 20 11.02 -14.58 28.38
C LEU A 20 10.91 -14.48 29.90
N ALA A 21 10.05 -15.30 30.48
CA ALA A 21 10.12 -15.65 31.88
C ALA A 21 11.34 -16.55 32.07
N PHE A 22 12.32 -16.09 32.85
CA PHE A 22 13.29 -16.96 33.50
C PHE A 22 13.19 -16.70 35.00
N GLY A 23 12.73 -17.72 35.73
CA GLY A 23 12.83 -17.75 37.19
C GLY A 23 14.31 -17.85 37.57
N PHE A 24 14.80 -16.84 38.28
CA PHE A 24 16.10 -16.87 38.94
C PHE A 24 15.86 -16.76 40.45
N THR A 25 15.88 -17.90 41.13
CA THR A 25 16.15 -17.95 42.56
C THR A 25 17.66 -17.82 42.73
N GLY A 26 18.12 -16.62 43.03
CA GLY A 26 19.53 -16.34 43.29
C GLY A 26 19.68 -14.90 43.73
N SER A 27 19.79 -14.69 45.03
CA SER A 27 20.05 -13.41 45.67
C SER A 27 21.41 -12.85 45.19
N GLN A 28 21.39 -11.90 44.26
CA GLN A 28 22.48 -10.97 44.06
C GLN A 28 21.92 -9.54 44.04
N ALA A 29 22.59 -8.67 44.79
CA ALA A 29 22.21 -7.30 45.03
C ALA A 29 21.98 -6.55 43.71
N MET A 30 20.78 -5.98 43.55
CA MET A 30 20.48 -5.02 42.48
C MET A 30 21.26 -3.74 42.73
N THR A 31 22.42 -3.62 42.11
CA THR A 31 23.04 -2.32 41.85
C THR A 31 22.10 -1.52 40.95
N SER A 32 21.63 -0.37 41.44
CA SER A 32 20.80 0.58 40.68
C SER A 32 21.53 0.97 39.38
N PRO A 33 20.90 0.94 38.19
CA PRO A 33 21.60 1.26 36.94
C PRO A 33 21.97 2.74 36.90
N ASN A 34 23.22 3.05 36.58
CA ASN A 34 23.72 4.42 36.46
C ASN A 34 23.40 4.96 35.06
N GLY A 35 22.24 5.60 34.91
CA GLY A 35 21.95 6.51 33.81
C GLY A 35 21.80 5.91 32.39
N PRO A 36 21.51 6.77 31.38
CA PRO A 36 21.26 6.36 29.99
C PRO A 36 22.47 5.74 29.27
N ALA A 37 23.70 5.89 29.80
CA ALA A 37 24.92 5.32 29.25
C ALA A 37 25.00 3.80 29.42
N ASP A 38 24.53 3.28 30.57
CA ASP A 38 24.51 1.83 30.85
C ASP A 38 23.51 1.09 29.95
N LEU A 39 22.36 1.70 29.65
CA LEU A 39 21.37 1.13 28.72
C LEU A 39 21.91 1.07 27.29
N ALA A 40 22.55 2.13 26.81
CA ALA A 40 23.14 2.15 25.47
C ALA A 40 24.25 1.09 25.32
N GLN A 41 25.04 0.85 26.37
CA GLN A 41 26.06 -0.20 26.38
C GLN A 41 25.44 -1.60 26.34
N ILE A 42 24.38 -1.85 27.11
CA ILE A 42 23.64 -3.11 27.07
C ILE A 42 23.00 -3.34 25.69
N GLU A 43 22.38 -2.33 25.11
CA GLU A 43 21.80 -2.42 23.76
C GLU A 43 22.87 -2.73 22.70
N ALA A 44 24.07 -2.12 22.81
CA ALA A 44 25.17 -2.39 21.90
C ALA A 44 25.68 -3.85 22.02
N GLU A 45 25.78 -4.40 23.23
CA GLU A 45 26.16 -5.80 23.44
C GLU A 45 25.08 -6.76 22.91
N ILE A 46 23.79 -6.45 23.11
CA ILE A 46 22.68 -7.22 22.51
C ILE A 46 22.83 -7.25 20.98
N CYS A 47 23.06 -6.08 20.35
CA CYS A 47 23.24 -6.00 18.89
C CYS A 47 24.38 -6.90 18.39
N LYS A 48 25.53 -6.91 19.08
CA LYS A 48 26.69 -7.76 18.72
C LYS A 48 26.35 -9.24 18.81
N VAL A 49 25.69 -9.67 19.89
CA VAL A 49 25.32 -11.07 20.09
C VAL A 49 24.28 -11.51 19.05
N GLU A 50 23.29 -10.66 18.76
CA GLU A 50 22.30 -10.92 17.73
C GLU A 50 22.93 -11.04 16.33
N GLU A 51 23.90 -10.19 16.01
CA GLU A 51 24.65 -10.26 14.76
C GLU A 51 25.44 -11.56 14.64
N TYR A 52 26.18 -11.93 15.69
CA TYR A 52 26.95 -13.17 15.74
C TYR A 52 26.05 -14.40 15.57
N LEU A 53 24.94 -14.45 16.31
CA LEU A 53 23.97 -15.53 16.23
C LEU A 53 23.29 -15.61 14.85
N ALA A 54 23.03 -14.47 14.22
CA ALA A 54 22.50 -14.41 12.86
C ALA A 54 23.53 -14.87 11.81
N ASN A 55 24.83 -14.62 12.00
CA ASN A 55 25.90 -15.18 11.16
C ASN A 55 25.95 -16.71 11.25
N LEU A 56 25.93 -17.28 12.46
CA LEU A 56 25.90 -18.73 12.67
C LEU A 56 24.64 -19.37 12.04
N LYS A 57 23.46 -18.75 12.22
CA LYS A 57 22.23 -19.19 11.55
C LYS A 57 22.36 -19.17 10.03
N SER A 58 23.01 -18.14 9.47
CA SER A 58 23.25 -18.05 8.02
C SER A 58 24.16 -19.19 7.53
N GLN A 59 25.23 -19.49 8.26
CA GLN A 59 26.11 -20.63 7.95
C GLN A 59 25.36 -21.96 8.04
N ARG A 60 24.57 -22.20 9.09
CA ARG A 60 23.74 -23.41 9.19
C ARG A 60 22.78 -23.54 8.00
N ASN A 61 22.20 -22.42 7.55
CA ASN A 61 21.25 -22.44 6.44
C ASN A 61 21.90 -22.82 5.10
N THR A 62 23.21 -22.65 4.89
CA THR A 62 23.89 -23.06 3.64
C THR A 62 23.85 -24.58 3.41
N PHE A 63 23.68 -25.36 4.47
CA PHE A 63 23.53 -26.81 4.40
C PHE A 63 22.10 -27.24 4.00
N SER A 64 21.13 -26.34 4.04
CA SER A 64 19.75 -26.62 3.63
C SER A 64 19.58 -26.56 2.10
N SER A 65 18.78 -27.46 1.54
CA SER A 65 18.43 -27.47 0.11
C SER A 65 17.76 -26.18 -0.34
N ILE A 66 16.98 -25.53 0.54
CA ILE A 66 16.28 -24.27 0.26
C ILE A 66 17.26 -23.12 -0.01
N TYR A 67 18.46 -23.16 0.58
CA TYR A 67 19.49 -22.13 0.38
C TYR A 67 20.21 -22.28 -0.96
N LYS A 68 20.15 -23.47 -1.57
CA LYS A 68 20.77 -23.76 -2.88
C LYS A 68 19.89 -23.34 -4.06
N LEU A 69 18.69 -22.83 -3.80
CA LEU A 69 17.80 -22.35 -4.84
C LEU A 69 18.39 -21.09 -5.49
N PRO A 70 18.42 -21.01 -6.83
CA PRO A 70 18.83 -19.78 -7.51
C PRO A 70 17.95 -18.58 -7.13
N PRO A 71 18.51 -17.35 -7.12
CA PRO A 71 17.77 -16.12 -6.86
C PRO A 71 16.48 -16.00 -7.70
N GLU A 72 16.51 -16.44 -8.95
CA GLU A 72 15.38 -16.35 -9.89
C GLU A 72 14.21 -17.22 -9.45
N VAL A 73 14.51 -18.41 -8.91
CA VAL A 73 13.50 -19.35 -8.39
C VAL A 73 12.88 -18.78 -7.13
N ILE A 74 13.69 -18.22 -6.23
CA ILE A 74 13.21 -17.56 -5.00
C ILE A 74 12.33 -16.36 -5.36
N ALA A 75 12.77 -15.50 -6.29
CA ALA A 75 11.97 -14.37 -6.76
C ALA A 75 10.64 -14.83 -7.39
N HIS A 76 10.66 -15.93 -8.16
CA HIS A 76 9.43 -16.52 -8.70
C HIS A 76 8.49 -16.99 -7.58
N ILE A 77 9.01 -17.69 -6.58
CA ILE A 77 8.23 -18.14 -5.42
C ILE A 77 7.64 -16.93 -4.69
N LEU A 78 8.45 -15.92 -4.37
CA LEU A 78 8.00 -14.69 -3.70
C LEU A 78 6.89 -14.00 -4.49
N ARG A 79 7.02 -13.92 -5.81
CA ARG A 79 5.99 -13.34 -6.69
C ARG A 79 4.68 -14.13 -6.66
N ARG A 80 4.74 -15.46 -6.50
CA ARG A 80 3.55 -16.33 -6.37
C ARG A 80 2.92 -16.25 -4.98
N VAL A 81 3.74 -16.10 -3.94
CA VAL A 81 3.31 -15.97 -2.54
C VAL A 81 2.81 -14.55 -2.23
N ARG A 82 3.13 -13.57 -3.08
CA ARG A 82 2.61 -12.20 -3.01
C ARG A 82 1.09 -12.20 -3.15
N THR A 83 0.40 -12.40 -2.03
CA THR A 83 -1.05 -12.32 -1.89
C THR A 83 -1.47 -10.91 -1.48
N ASN A 84 -2.78 -10.65 -1.41
CA ASN A 84 -3.32 -9.40 -0.88
C ASN A 84 -3.02 -9.18 0.63
N ARG A 85 -2.43 -10.15 1.33
CA ARG A 85 -2.04 -10.01 2.75
C ARG A 85 -0.55 -9.78 2.86
N LEU A 86 -0.17 -8.52 3.05
CA LEU A 86 1.23 -8.11 3.10
C LEU A 86 2.02 -8.78 4.22
N SER A 87 1.40 -8.99 5.38
CA SER A 87 2.02 -9.65 6.52
C SER A 87 2.58 -11.02 6.16
N LEU A 88 1.85 -11.82 5.37
CA LEU A 88 2.25 -13.19 5.06
C LEU A 88 3.49 -13.25 4.16
N TRP A 89 3.50 -12.50 3.05
CA TRP A 89 4.63 -12.59 2.12
C TRP A 89 5.87 -11.85 2.65
N LEU A 90 5.68 -10.77 3.44
CA LEU A 90 6.80 -10.14 4.14
C LEU A 90 7.42 -11.12 5.13
N SER A 91 6.65 -11.88 5.91
CA SER A 91 7.20 -12.94 6.78
C SER A 91 8.06 -13.95 6.02
N VAL A 92 7.70 -14.27 4.77
CA VAL A 92 8.51 -15.15 3.91
C VAL A 92 9.85 -14.52 3.53
N THR A 93 9.95 -13.20 3.40
CA THR A 93 11.25 -12.52 3.24
C THR A 93 12.11 -12.56 4.50
N HIS A 94 11.53 -12.88 5.66
CA HIS A 94 12.23 -12.93 6.95
C HIS A 94 12.69 -14.34 7.36
N VAL A 95 12.46 -15.38 6.54
CA VAL A 95 12.88 -16.76 6.87
C VAL A 95 14.40 -16.93 6.96
N CYS A 96 15.15 -16.26 6.08
CA CYS A 96 16.60 -16.22 6.12
C CYS A 96 17.14 -14.97 5.41
N ARG A 97 18.41 -14.61 5.67
CA ARG A 97 19.08 -13.45 5.07
C ARG A 97 19.14 -13.53 3.53
N HIS A 98 19.33 -14.73 2.97
CA HIS A 98 19.42 -14.91 1.52
C HIS A 98 18.08 -14.59 0.83
N TRP A 99 16.96 -15.12 1.33
CA TRP A 99 15.63 -14.82 0.79
C TRP A 99 15.29 -13.33 0.93
N ARG A 100 15.67 -12.72 2.06
CA ARG A 100 15.52 -11.28 2.25
C ARG A 100 16.28 -10.49 1.19
N GLN A 101 17.55 -10.83 0.95
CA GLN A 101 18.40 -10.14 -0.01
C GLN A 101 17.84 -10.25 -1.43
N VAL A 102 17.48 -11.47 -1.85
CA VAL A 102 16.84 -11.70 -3.16
C VAL A 102 15.55 -10.88 -3.31
N ALA A 103 14.72 -10.82 -2.25
CA ALA A 103 13.52 -10.00 -2.26
C ALA A 103 13.83 -8.51 -2.44
N LEU A 104 14.81 -7.97 -1.68
CA LEU A 104 15.22 -6.57 -1.74
C LEU A 104 15.82 -6.18 -3.10
N ASP A 105 16.57 -7.10 -3.73
CA ASP A 105 17.18 -6.87 -5.03
C ASP A 105 16.18 -6.94 -6.19
N CYS A 106 15.08 -7.66 -6.01
CA CYS A 106 14.02 -7.80 -7.01
C CYS A 106 12.98 -6.67 -6.91
N SER A 107 13.25 -5.54 -7.58
CA SER A 107 12.36 -4.35 -7.59
C SER A 107 10.92 -4.66 -7.99
N SER A 108 10.71 -5.62 -8.90
CA SER A 108 9.39 -6.01 -9.40
C SER A 108 8.41 -6.47 -8.31
N LEU A 109 8.92 -7.00 -7.19
CA LEU A 109 8.09 -7.45 -6.06
C LEU A 109 7.40 -6.28 -5.35
N TRP A 110 8.04 -5.12 -5.33
CA TRP A 110 7.64 -3.92 -4.57
C TRP A 110 6.76 -2.95 -5.37
N THR A 111 6.36 -3.33 -6.58
CA THR A 111 5.60 -2.47 -7.52
C THR A 111 4.13 -2.26 -7.16
N THR A 112 3.59 -3.03 -6.20
CA THR A 112 2.20 -2.88 -5.74
C THR A 112 2.19 -2.24 -4.37
N VAL A 113 1.87 -0.95 -4.33
CA VAL A 113 2.01 -0.10 -3.14
C VAL A 113 0.64 0.26 -2.61
N ASN A 114 0.44 0.11 -1.30
CA ASN A 114 -0.72 0.68 -0.61
C ASN A 114 -0.25 1.88 0.21
N LEU A 115 -0.60 3.11 -0.22
CA LEU A 115 -0.11 4.34 0.40
C LEU A 115 -0.63 4.56 1.83
N SER A 116 -1.67 3.82 2.21
CA SER A 116 -2.30 3.92 3.53
C SER A 116 -1.59 3.12 4.62
N GLU A 117 -0.55 2.38 4.25
CA GLU A 117 0.22 1.52 5.15
C GLU A 117 1.57 2.14 5.48
N GLN A 118 2.15 1.72 6.61
CA GLN A 118 3.39 2.29 7.13
C GLN A 118 4.59 1.97 6.22
N GLU A 119 4.54 0.83 5.54
CA GLU A 119 5.61 0.34 4.66
C GLU A 119 5.59 0.99 3.27
N ALA A 120 4.63 1.85 2.96
CA ALA A 120 4.46 2.46 1.63
C ALA A 120 5.74 3.09 1.09
N LYS A 121 6.43 3.90 1.91
CA LYS A 121 7.70 4.55 1.54
C LYS A 121 8.78 3.53 1.19
N ALA A 122 8.92 2.48 1.99
CA ALA A 122 9.89 1.42 1.74
C ALA A 122 9.59 0.66 0.43
N PHE A 123 8.31 0.48 0.08
CA PHE A 123 7.93 -0.14 -1.19
C PHE A 123 8.25 0.79 -2.37
N LEU A 124 7.95 2.08 -2.26
CA LEU A 124 8.30 3.08 -3.27
C LEU A 124 9.80 3.11 -3.53
N GLU A 125 10.62 3.17 -2.47
CA GLU A 125 12.08 3.13 -2.56
C GLU A 125 12.58 1.84 -3.23
N ARG A 126 12.11 0.68 -2.79
CA ARG A 126 12.55 -0.63 -3.31
C ARG A 126 12.07 -0.92 -4.73
N SER A 127 10.97 -0.30 -5.16
CA SER A 127 10.46 -0.41 -6.53
C SER A 127 11.38 0.27 -7.56
N ARG A 128 12.27 1.17 -7.12
CA ARG A 128 13.20 1.93 -7.98
C ARG A 128 12.41 2.62 -9.10
N SER A 129 12.82 2.48 -10.35
CA SER A 129 12.17 3.08 -11.53
C SER A 129 11.04 2.22 -12.13
N ALA A 130 10.63 1.12 -11.48
CA ALA A 130 9.60 0.24 -12.03
C ALA A 130 8.22 0.92 -12.02
N LEU A 131 7.39 0.58 -13.02
CA LEU A 131 6.01 1.05 -13.09
C LEU A 131 5.16 0.48 -11.95
N LEU A 132 4.34 1.34 -11.36
CA LEU A 132 3.63 1.05 -10.11
C LEU A 132 2.14 0.76 -10.31
N THR A 133 1.63 -0.09 -9.43
CA THR A 133 0.20 -0.25 -9.14
C THR A 133 -0.04 0.27 -7.73
N VAL A 134 -0.70 1.42 -7.64
CA VAL A 134 -0.89 2.12 -6.37
C VAL A 134 -2.33 2.02 -5.91
N ARG A 135 -2.51 1.69 -4.63
CA ARG A 135 -3.79 1.74 -3.94
C ARG A 135 -3.69 2.82 -2.86
N ALA A 136 -4.64 3.74 -2.84
CA ALA A 136 -4.79 4.70 -1.76
C ALA A 136 -6.18 4.51 -1.18
N ARG A 137 -6.23 3.97 0.03
CA ARG A 137 -7.48 3.76 0.76
C ARG A 137 -7.59 4.77 1.89
N ARG A 138 -8.73 5.45 2.03
CA ARG A 138 -8.93 6.26 3.24
C ARG A 138 -8.90 5.37 4.47
N SER A 139 -8.02 5.68 5.41
CA SER A 139 -8.03 5.11 6.76
C SER A 139 -8.31 6.23 7.75
N GLY A 140 -8.93 5.92 8.90
CA GLY A 140 -9.15 6.91 9.96
C GLY A 140 -7.86 7.34 10.67
N GLN A 141 -6.72 6.68 10.37
CA GLN A 141 -5.44 6.86 11.07
C GLN A 141 -4.34 7.50 10.20
N ALA A 142 -4.45 7.46 8.87
CA ALA A 142 -3.41 8.02 7.99
C ALA A 142 -3.64 9.53 7.77
N ASP A 143 -2.53 10.28 7.78
CA ASP A 143 -2.52 11.66 7.32
C ASP A 143 -2.77 11.69 5.81
N ASN A 144 -4.01 12.00 5.42
CA ASN A 144 -4.42 12.05 4.01
C ASN A 144 -3.54 13.02 3.19
N LYS A 145 -2.95 14.06 3.82
CA LYS A 145 -2.04 14.99 3.13
C LYS A 145 -0.76 14.27 2.68
N ASN A 146 -0.20 13.42 3.54
CA ASN A 146 0.98 12.62 3.22
C ASN A 146 0.69 11.60 2.10
N VAL A 147 -0.53 11.05 2.04
CA VAL A 147 -0.94 10.16 0.95
C VAL A 147 -0.97 10.89 -0.40
N ILE A 148 -1.51 12.11 -0.43
CA ILE A 148 -1.57 12.92 -1.65
C ILE A 148 -0.17 13.34 -2.10
N SER A 149 0.69 13.78 -1.19
CA SER A 149 2.07 14.15 -1.56
C SER A 149 2.82 12.95 -2.14
N LEU A 150 2.77 11.78 -1.48
CA LEU A 150 3.39 10.56 -1.99
C LEU A 150 2.83 10.13 -3.35
N LEU A 151 1.53 10.31 -3.55
CA LEU A 151 0.88 10.03 -4.83
C LEU A 151 1.43 10.95 -5.92
N CYS A 152 1.40 12.26 -5.71
CA CYS A 152 1.89 13.26 -6.66
C CYS A 152 3.37 13.05 -7.02
N ASP A 153 4.22 12.78 -6.02
CA ASP A 153 5.66 12.54 -6.22
C ASP A 153 5.97 11.33 -7.12
N ASN A 154 5.03 10.40 -7.22
CA ASN A 154 5.22 9.14 -7.95
C ASN A 154 4.30 9.00 -9.17
N LEU A 155 3.39 9.94 -9.44
CA LEU A 155 2.41 9.84 -10.54
C LEU A 155 3.05 9.53 -11.90
N SER A 156 4.25 10.07 -12.15
CA SER A 156 5.00 9.86 -13.39
C SER A 156 5.35 8.39 -13.68
N ARG A 157 5.34 7.51 -12.67
CA ARG A 157 5.63 6.06 -12.81
C ARG A 157 4.43 5.18 -12.46
N ILE A 158 3.26 5.76 -12.18
CA ILE A 158 2.06 4.97 -11.85
C ILE A 158 1.36 4.55 -13.13
N ARG A 159 1.19 3.23 -13.29
CA ARG A 159 0.42 2.63 -14.40
C ARG A 159 -1.02 2.34 -14.01
N GLU A 160 -1.25 1.94 -12.76
CA GLU A 160 -2.59 1.66 -12.24
C GLU A 160 -2.80 2.37 -10.91
N LEU A 161 -3.85 3.17 -10.82
CA LEU A 161 -4.25 3.90 -9.62
C LEU A 161 -5.63 3.42 -9.14
N ARG A 162 -5.71 3.07 -7.85
CA ARG A 162 -6.98 2.75 -7.18
C ARG A 162 -7.18 3.66 -5.98
N LEU A 163 -8.17 4.52 -6.05
CA LEU A 163 -8.62 5.39 -4.96
C LEU A 163 -9.89 4.79 -4.37
N ASP A 164 -9.89 4.45 -3.08
CA ASP A 164 -11.04 3.86 -2.38
C ASP A 164 -11.29 4.56 -1.04
N ALA A 165 -12.48 5.12 -0.85
CA ALA A 165 -12.86 5.71 0.44
C ALA A 165 -13.07 4.66 1.55
N GLY A 166 -13.18 3.37 1.19
CA GLY A 166 -13.35 2.27 2.12
C GLY A 166 -14.69 2.36 2.85
N ARG A 167 -14.65 2.40 4.19
CA ARG A 167 -15.84 2.59 5.05
C ARG A 167 -16.04 4.05 5.46
N TYR A 168 -15.10 4.93 5.12
CA TYR A 168 -15.14 6.35 5.46
C TYR A 168 -15.52 7.16 4.21
N SER A 169 -15.80 8.45 4.37
CA SER A 169 -16.06 9.36 3.24
C SER A 169 -15.06 10.50 3.24
N TRP A 170 -14.49 10.82 2.08
CA TRP A 170 -13.58 11.94 1.84
C TRP A 170 -14.21 13.29 2.24
N HIS A 171 -13.39 14.17 2.81
CA HIS A 171 -13.71 15.59 2.99
C HIS A 171 -12.89 16.37 1.96
N SER A 172 -13.50 17.34 1.28
CA SER A 172 -12.85 18.18 0.27
C SER A 172 -11.60 18.89 0.80
N GLU A 173 -11.62 19.33 2.06
CA GLU A 173 -10.47 19.96 2.72
C GLU A 173 -9.28 19.02 2.94
N SER A 174 -9.54 17.71 3.01
CA SER A 174 -8.53 16.69 3.31
C SER A 174 -8.04 15.94 2.08
N PHE A 175 -8.78 16.01 0.98
CA PHE A 175 -8.48 15.29 -0.25
C PHE A 175 -8.91 16.10 -1.47
N ASP A 176 -7.96 16.83 -2.05
CA ASP A 176 -8.17 17.53 -3.30
C ASP A 176 -7.79 16.65 -4.49
N ILE A 177 -8.80 15.98 -5.02
CA ILE A 177 -8.68 15.09 -6.19
C ILE A 177 -8.18 15.83 -7.44
N ASN A 178 -8.39 17.15 -7.55
CA ASN A 178 -7.93 17.92 -8.70
C ASN A 178 -6.42 18.10 -8.71
N THR A 179 -5.79 18.25 -7.54
CA THR A 179 -4.32 18.31 -7.46
C THR A 179 -3.67 17.05 -8.02
N VAL A 180 -4.24 15.88 -7.70
CA VAL A 180 -3.77 14.58 -8.20
C VAL A 180 -3.90 14.53 -9.72
N PHE A 181 -5.06 14.89 -10.26
CA PHE A 181 -5.29 14.77 -11.71
C PHE A 181 -4.68 15.89 -12.55
N SER A 182 -4.19 16.96 -11.93
CA SER A 182 -3.48 18.06 -12.61
C SER A 182 -2.04 17.70 -12.97
N VAL A 183 -1.44 16.70 -12.33
CA VAL A 183 -0.06 16.27 -12.58
C VAL A 183 -0.01 15.32 -13.79
N PRO A 184 0.94 15.51 -14.74
CA PRO A 184 1.11 14.59 -15.86
C PRO A 184 1.44 13.16 -15.42
N ALA A 185 0.73 12.17 -15.96
CA ALA A 185 0.96 10.76 -15.69
C ALA A 185 1.08 9.96 -17.02
N PRO A 186 2.26 9.96 -17.65
CA PRO A 186 2.43 9.50 -19.03
C PRO A 186 2.19 7.99 -19.21
N PHE A 187 2.37 7.18 -18.16
CA PHE A 187 2.20 5.73 -18.21
C PHE A 187 0.90 5.23 -17.58
N MET A 188 0.00 6.13 -17.17
CA MET A 188 -1.21 5.73 -16.46
C MET A 188 -2.21 5.10 -17.42
N GLU A 189 -2.48 3.80 -17.21
CA GLU A 189 -3.36 2.99 -18.06
C GLU A 189 -4.72 2.73 -17.41
N LYS A 190 -4.77 2.65 -16.08
CA LYS A 190 -5.97 2.21 -15.36
C LYS A 190 -6.22 3.06 -14.14
N ILE A 191 -7.43 3.61 -14.05
CA ILE A 191 -7.88 4.44 -12.95
C ILE A 191 -9.18 3.85 -12.41
N PHE A 192 -9.18 3.55 -11.11
CA PHE A 192 -10.35 3.10 -10.38
C PHE A 192 -10.60 4.08 -9.24
N ILE A 193 -11.71 4.79 -9.28
CA ILE A 193 -12.10 5.76 -8.27
C ILE A 193 -13.41 5.29 -7.67
N ARG A 194 -13.39 4.99 -6.37
CA ARG A 194 -14.57 4.63 -5.60
C ARG A 194 -14.58 5.48 -4.35
N ASN A 195 -15.11 6.68 -4.49
CA ASN A 195 -15.06 7.69 -3.45
C ASN A 195 -16.43 7.93 -2.86
N ARG A 196 -16.54 7.86 -1.54
CA ARG A 196 -17.69 8.40 -0.80
C ARG A 196 -17.32 9.79 -0.35
N TRP A 197 -18.26 10.73 -0.45
CA TRP A 197 -18.07 12.11 0.00
C TRP A 197 -19.10 12.42 1.07
N ASN A 198 -18.70 13.15 2.10
CA ASN A 198 -19.63 13.64 3.13
C ASN A 198 -20.44 14.86 2.65
N ALA A 199 -19.97 15.52 1.60
CA ALA A 199 -20.60 16.67 0.97
C ALA A 199 -20.67 16.46 -0.54
N THR A 200 -21.04 17.49 -1.30
CA THR A 200 -21.02 17.45 -2.76
C THR A 200 -19.62 17.10 -3.28
N PRO A 201 -19.45 16.02 -4.06
CA PRO A 201 -18.15 15.63 -4.58
C PRO A 201 -17.59 16.73 -5.49
N PRO A 202 -16.31 17.12 -5.33
CA PRO A 202 -15.67 18.02 -6.29
C PRO A 202 -15.67 17.35 -7.67
N ALA A 203 -16.01 18.14 -8.68
CA ALA A 203 -15.80 17.70 -10.05
C ALA A 203 -14.29 17.67 -10.33
N PHE A 204 -13.84 16.71 -11.13
CA PHE A 204 -12.47 16.66 -11.59
C PHE A 204 -12.38 16.47 -13.10
N THR A 205 -11.24 16.84 -13.68
CA THR A 205 -10.89 16.71 -15.10
C THR A 205 -9.64 15.85 -15.21
N PHE A 206 -9.53 15.05 -16.27
CA PHE A 206 -8.26 14.37 -16.58
C PHE A 206 -7.33 15.26 -17.44
N GLY A 207 -7.87 16.23 -18.19
CA GLY A 207 -7.08 17.04 -19.11
C GLY A 207 -6.33 16.20 -20.16
N GLY A 208 -5.27 16.75 -20.76
CA GLY A 208 -4.37 16.04 -21.68
C GLY A 208 -3.26 15.23 -21.01
N ASN A 209 -3.35 15.01 -19.71
CA ASN A 209 -2.26 14.52 -18.87
C ASN A 209 -2.12 12.98 -18.83
N TYR A 210 -3.06 12.25 -19.46
CA TYR A 210 -3.20 10.79 -19.37
C TYR A 210 -3.27 10.13 -20.75
N PRO A 211 -2.20 10.21 -21.56
CA PRO A 211 -2.23 9.76 -22.97
C PRO A 211 -2.42 8.25 -23.14
N MET A 212 -2.12 7.45 -22.10
CA MET A 212 -2.16 5.98 -22.14
C MET A 212 -3.37 5.37 -21.43
N LEU A 213 -4.33 6.20 -20.99
CA LEU A 213 -5.46 5.74 -20.20
C LEU A 213 -6.39 4.85 -21.04
N LYS A 214 -6.61 3.61 -20.58
CA LYS A 214 -7.45 2.61 -21.24
C LYS A 214 -8.64 2.17 -20.41
N THR A 215 -8.51 2.19 -19.09
CA THR A 215 -9.56 1.75 -18.17
C THR A 215 -9.88 2.86 -17.18
N LEU A 216 -11.14 3.29 -17.20
CA LEU A 216 -11.67 4.24 -16.24
C LEU A 216 -12.90 3.65 -15.56
N VAL A 217 -12.82 3.47 -14.25
CA VAL A 217 -13.94 3.05 -13.41
C VAL A 217 -14.17 4.13 -12.38
N VAL A 218 -15.35 4.75 -12.42
CA VAL A 218 -15.71 5.86 -11.53
C VAL A 218 -17.00 5.51 -10.81
N SER A 219 -16.95 5.52 -9.48
CA SER A 219 -18.09 5.28 -8.61
C SER A 219 -18.21 6.39 -7.58
N GLN A 220 -19.42 6.94 -7.46
CA GLN A 220 -19.79 7.97 -6.47
C GLN A 220 -18.90 9.25 -6.53
N GLN A 221 -18.28 9.53 -7.68
CA GLN A 221 -17.43 10.69 -7.92
C GLN A 221 -17.94 11.48 -9.13
N ARG A 222 -17.96 12.81 -9.02
CA ARG A 222 -18.32 13.71 -10.12
C ARG A 222 -17.15 13.88 -11.08
N LEU A 223 -17.34 13.55 -12.34
CA LEU A 223 -16.40 13.77 -13.44
C LEU A 223 -16.96 14.86 -14.36
N THR A 224 -16.09 15.74 -14.85
CA THR A 224 -16.46 16.69 -15.90
C THR A 224 -16.35 16.00 -17.25
N TRP A 225 -17.43 16.06 -18.04
CA TRP A 225 -17.59 15.27 -19.26
C TRP A 225 -17.09 16.05 -20.49
N HIS A 226 -15.79 16.36 -20.53
CA HIS A 226 -15.18 17.02 -21.68
C HIS A 226 -14.44 16.01 -22.57
N SER A 227 -14.77 16.00 -23.87
CA SER A 227 -14.27 15.05 -24.88
C SER A 227 -12.75 15.03 -25.06
N GLN A 228 -12.07 16.14 -24.77
CA GLN A 228 -10.61 16.20 -24.83
C GLN A 228 -9.92 15.50 -23.64
N SER A 229 -10.63 15.26 -22.54
CA SER A 229 -10.05 14.67 -21.32
C SER A 229 -10.14 13.15 -21.29
N ILE A 230 -10.99 12.54 -22.12
CA ILE A 230 -11.29 11.10 -22.08
C ILE A 230 -11.18 10.56 -23.51
N ARG A 231 -10.00 10.09 -23.89
CA ARG A 231 -9.72 9.55 -25.24
C ARG A 231 -9.09 8.18 -25.14
N GLY A 232 -9.34 7.33 -26.14
CA GLY A 232 -8.68 6.02 -26.24
C GLY A 232 -9.05 5.00 -25.16
N LEU A 233 -10.17 5.20 -24.44
CA LEU A 233 -10.63 4.23 -23.45
C LEU A 233 -11.12 2.94 -24.11
N THR A 234 -10.74 1.80 -23.52
CA THR A 234 -11.25 0.46 -23.85
C THR A 234 -12.34 0.03 -22.89
N LYS A 235 -12.24 0.46 -21.63
CA LYS A 235 -13.22 0.13 -20.59
C LYS A 235 -13.62 1.38 -19.83
N PHE A 236 -14.91 1.66 -19.84
CA PHE A 236 -15.50 2.80 -19.18
C PHE A 236 -16.71 2.37 -18.36
N VAL A 237 -16.61 2.51 -17.04
CA VAL A 237 -17.62 2.04 -16.10
C VAL A 237 -17.98 3.18 -15.15
N LEU A 238 -19.24 3.57 -15.17
CA LEU A 238 -19.85 4.50 -14.24
C LEU A 238 -20.78 3.72 -13.32
N GLN A 239 -20.68 3.94 -12.01
CA GLN A 239 -21.54 3.26 -11.04
C GLN A 239 -21.97 4.23 -9.95
N ASP A 240 -23.22 4.13 -9.50
CA ASP A 240 -23.74 4.91 -8.36
C ASP A 240 -23.52 6.43 -8.50
N ILE A 241 -23.54 6.98 -9.72
CA ILE A 241 -23.41 8.42 -9.95
C ILE A 241 -24.80 9.06 -9.80
N HIS A 242 -24.89 10.07 -8.92
CA HIS A 242 -26.11 10.86 -8.73
C HIS A 242 -26.62 11.43 -10.07
N SER A 243 -27.93 11.40 -10.31
CA SER A 243 -28.55 11.80 -11.59
C SER A 243 -28.09 13.17 -12.10
N ALA A 244 -27.98 14.16 -11.21
CA ALA A 244 -27.49 15.50 -11.54
C ALA A 244 -26.02 15.59 -12.01
N ASN A 245 -25.22 14.53 -11.82
CA ASN A 245 -23.80 14.47 -12.19
C ASN A 245 -23.52 13.47 -13.33
N GLN A 246 -24.56 12.83 -13.87
CA GLN A 246 -24.44 11.92 -15.00
C GLN A 246 -24.17 12.70 -16.29
N PRO A 247 -23.46 12.10 -17.26
CA PRO A 247 -23.24 12.76 -18.54
C PRO A 247 -24.56 12.95 -19.26
N THR A 248 -24.72 14.10 -19.89
CA THR A 248 -25.77 14.30 -20.89
C THR A 248 -25.54 13.37 -22.07
N LEU A 249 -26.59 13.11 -22.86
CA LEU A 249 -26.48 12.23 -24.01
C LEU A 249 -25.48 12.75 -25.05
N SER A 250 -25.41 14.07 -25.26
CA SER A 250 -24.43 14.69 -26.15
C SER A 250 -22.99 14.51 -25.67
N GLU A 251 -22.75 14.65 -24.36
CA GLU A 251 -21.42 14.43 -23.78
C GLU A 251 -21.01 12.96 -23.90
N LEU A 252 -21.95 12.04 -23.64
CA LEU A 252 -21.70 10.60 -23.77
C LEU A 252 -21.38 10.22 -25.22
N VAL A 253 -22.13 10.73 -26.19
CA VAL A 253 -21.86 10.51 -27.62
C VAL A 253 -20.48 11.06 -28.00
N SER A 254 -20.10 12.24 -27.52
CA SER A 254 -18.78 12.81 -27.80
C SER A 254 -17.64 12.00 -27.18
N ILE A 255 -17.85 11.41 -26.00
CA ILE A 255 -16.86 10.49 -25.39
C ILE A 255 -16.74 9.19 -26.20
N LEU A 256 -17.86 8.64 -26.68
CA LEU A 256 -17.87 7.43 -27.50
C LEU A 256 -17.14 7.65 -28.84
N ASP A 257 -17.34 8.80 -29.47
CA ASP A 257 -16.69 9.15 -30.75
C ASP A 257 -15.16 9.23 -30.62
N GLU A 258 -14.68 9.75 -29.48
CA GLU A 258 -13.26 9.83 -29.12
C GLU A 258 -12.69 8.50 -28.56
N CYS A 259 -13.55 7.52 -28.26
CA CYS A 259 -13.20 6.22 -27.69
C CYS A 259 -13.66 5.08 -28.60
N GLN A 260 -13.21 5.09 -29.87
CA GLN A 260 -13.60 4.08 -30.87
C GLN A 260 -13.21 2.64 -30.51
N GLY A 261 -12.28 2.45 -29.56
CA GLY A 261 -11.86 1.15 -29.05
C GLY A 261 -12.63 0.68 -27.80
N LEU A 262 -13.76 1.30 -27.46
CA LEU A 262 -14.51 0.97 -26.24
C LEU A 262 -15.20 -0.40 -26.35
N GLU A 263 -14.75 -1.35 -25.54
CA GLU A 263 -15.32 -2.70 -25.47
C GLU A 263 -16.40 -2.81 -24.40
N ILE A 264 -16.27 -2.05 -23.31
CA ILE A 264 -17.15 -2.14 -22.15
C ILE A 264 -17.61 -0.75 -21.75
N LEU A 265 -18.92 -0.52 -21.91
CA LEU A 265 -19.65 0.58 -21.32
C LEU A 265 -20.65 0.01 -20.30
N SER A 266 -20.53 0.39 -19.04
CA SER A 266 -21.51 0.04 -17.99
C SER A 266 -21.89 1.28 -17.23
N ARG A 267 -23.19 1.42 -16.94
CA ARG A 267 -23.80 2.47 -16.12
C ARG A 267 -24.43 1.86 -14.87
#